data_AF-A0A6J6CMT9-F1
#
_entry.id   AF-A0A6J6CMT9-F1
#
_cell.length_a   1.000
_cell.length_b   1.000
_cell.length_c   1.000
_cell.angle_alpha   90.00
_cell.angle_beta   90.00
_cell.angle_gamma   90.00
#
_symmetry.space_group_name_H-M   'P 1'
#
loop_
_entity.id
_entity.type
_entity.pdbx_description
1 polymer ?
#
loop_
_entity_poly.entity_id
_entity_poly.type
_entity_poly.pdbx_seq_one_letter_code
_entity_poly.pdbx_strand_id
1 'polypeptide(L)'
;MSTSRTAFNSRWSALHGGAEIKGAVKGWLAISYLIARGLNLIRVTPNAMTLIGVLLSAAMLQPIYLGFQDFSVAPAIILLVLSLIADGVDGSLAIYQDRESKLGGIYDTIADRISEAFWLTFVFYCGVPAVLAIAIWILGATQEYARARLASMGHEEVGVVTPAERPVRAIYILFAIIVSVVAANLLTALSMAFIALQLFSVLMIVKMARSILR
;
A
#
# COMPACT_ATOMS: atom_id res chain seq x y z
N MET A 1 17.52 -10.80 -20.54
CA MET A 1 18.20 -11.81 -19.70
C MET A 1 17.31 -12.07 -18.49
N SER A 2 17.10 -13.31 -18.07
CA SER A 2 16.27 -13.60 -16.88
C SER A 2 17.13 -13.50 -15.62
N THR A 3 16.80 -12.56 -14.72
CA THR A 3 17.49 -12.41 -13.43
C THR A 3 17.30 -13.66 -12.57
N SER A 4 18.37 -14.22 -12.02
CA SER A 4 18.27 -15.37 -11.11
C SER A 4 17.60 -14.98 -9.80
N ARG A 5 16.97 -15.92 -9.09
CA ARG A 5 16.33 -15.64 -7.78
C ARG A 5 17.28 -14.99 -6.77
N THR A 6 18.53 -15.45 -6.72
CA THR A 6 19.54 -14.91 -5.80
C THR A 6 19.90 -13.46 -6.16
N ALA A 7 20.09 -13.18 -7.45
CA ALA A 7 20.37 -11.83 -7.92
C ALA A 7 19.17 -10.89 -7.68
N PHE A 8 17.95 -11.36 -7.93
CA PHE A 8 16.71 -10.64 -7.65
C PHE A 8 16.60 -10.27 -6.16
N ASN A 9 16.78 -11.24 -5.27
CA ASN A 9 16.74 -11.03 -3.82
C ASN A 9 17.82 -10.04 -3.36
N SER A 10 19.07 -10.22 -3.84
CA SER A 10 20.17 -9.32 -3.50
C SER A 10 19.88 -7.88 -3.94
N ARG A 11 19.31 -7.71 -5.13
CA ARG A 11 18.98 -6.40 -5.68
C ARG A 11 17.80 -5.74 -4.96
N TRP A 12 16.78 -6.52 -4.59
CA TRP A 12 15.70 -6.05 -3.73
C TRP A 12 16.23 -5.55 -2.38
N SER A 13 17.09 -6.34 -1.71
CA SER A 13 17.68 -5.95 -0.42
C SER A 13 18.49 -4.66 -0.55
N ALA A 14 19.32 -4.52 -1.59
CA ALA A 14 20.10 -3.30 -1.84
C ALA A 14 19.23 -2.05 -2.04
N LEU A 15 18.10 -2.18 -2.76
CA LEU A 15 17.15 -1.09 -2.96
C LEU A 15 16.38 -0.70 -1.68
N HIS A 16 16.37 -1.56 -0.67
CA HIS A 16 15.68 -1.35 0.61
C HIS A 16 16.67 -1.18 1.77
N GLY A 17 17.81 -0.50 1.52
CA GLY A 17 18.79 -0.18 2.57
C GLY A 17 19.47 -1.41 3.20
N GLY A 18 19.59 -2.50 2.45
CA GLY A 18 20.18 -3.75 2.95
C GLY A 18 19.25 -4.57 3.85
N ALA A 19 17.93 -4.39 3.73
CA ALA A 19 16.94 -5.10 4.53
C ALA A 19 17.14 -6.63 4.51
N GLU A 20 17.05 -7.27 5.68
CA GLU A 20 17.20 -8.71 5.81
C GLU A 20 16.02 -9.47 5.18
N ILE A 21 16.33 -10.50 4.39
CA ILE A 21 15.32 -11.35 3.74
C ILE A 21 14.98 -12.54 4.64
N LYS A 22 14.06 -12.34 5.59
CA LYS A 22 13.59 -13.36 6.55
C LYS A 22 12.05 -13.34 6.67
N GLY A 23 11.49 -14.42 7.22
CA GLY A 23 10.05 -14.51 7.53
C GLY A 23 9.13 -14.19 6.35
N ALA A 24 8.17 -13.28 6.58
CA ALA A 24 7.17 -12.87 5.60
C ALA A 24 7.80 -12.27 4.32
N VAL A 25 8.89 -11.50 4.45
CA VAL A 25 9.59 -10.90 3.30
C VAL A 25 10.13 -11.98 2.38
N LYS A 26 10.77 -13.01 2.93
CA LYS A 26 11.29 -14.13 2.13
C LYS A 26 10.17 -14.87 1.38
N GLY A 27 9.04 -15.10 2.05
CA GLY A 27 7.86 -15.72 1.43
C GLY A 27 7.29 -14.87 0.30
N TRP A 28 7.12 -13.57 0.56
CA TRP A 28 6.65 -12.61 -0.43
C TRP A 28 7.56 -12.51 -1.65
N LEU A 29 8.88 -12.42 -1.47
CA LEU A 29 9.84 -12.37 -2.59
C LEU A 29 9.83 -13.65 -3.44
N ALA A 30 9.58 -14.81 -2.83
CA ALA A 30 9.45 -16.06 -3.57
C ALA A 30 8.22 -16.06 -4.48
N ILE A 31 7.08 -15.56 -3.99
CA ILE A 31 5.82 -15.45 -4.73
C ILE A 31 5.94 -14.39 -5.82
N SER A 32 6.34 -13.17 -5.46
CA SER A 32 6.45 -12.04 -6.38
C SER A 32 7.46 -12.30 -7.50
N TYR A 33 8.57 -12.99 -7.24
CA TYR A 33 9.50 -13.45 -8.30
C TYR A 33 8.81 -14.35 -9.32
N LEU A 34 7.97 -15.30 -8.87
CA LEU A 34 7.25 -16.20 -9.77
C LEU A 34 6.23 -15.44 -10.63
N ILE A 35 5.50 -14.50 -10.02
CA ILE A 35 4.55 -13.65 -10.72
C ILE A 35 5.28 -12.76 -11.73
N ALA A 36 6.35 -12.06 -11.32
CA ALA A 36 7.15 -11.19 -12.18
C ALA A 36 7.73 -11.96 -13.38
N ARG A 37 8.23 -13.18 -13.16
CA ARG A 37 8.68 -14.06 -14.25
C ARG A 37 7.55 -14.37 -15.23
N GLY A 38 6.35 -14.68 -14.76
CA GLY A 38 5.18 -14.93 -15.60
C GLY A 38 4.75 -13.70 -16.39
N LEU A 39 4.64 -12.55 -15.73
CA LEU A 39 4.30 -11.27 -16.34
C LEU A 39 5.31 -10.82 -17.39
N ASN A 40 6.59 -11.12 -17.17
CA ASN A 40 7.64 -10.85 -18.15
C ASN A 40 7.45 -11.66 -19.44
N LEU A 41 6.96 -12.91 -19.37
CA LEU A 41 6.70 -13.73 -20.56
C LEU A 41 5.62 -13.10 -21.46
N ILE A 42 4.63 -12.46 -20.87
CA ILE A 42 3.57 -11.73 -21.58
C ILE A 42 3.89 -10.23 -21.78
N ARG A 43 5.14 -9.82 -21.53
CA ARG A 43 5.67 -8.45 -21.76
C ARG A 43 4.92 -7.33 -21.04
N VAL A 44 4.32 -7.62 -19.88
CA VAL A 44 3.77 -6.57 -19.01
C VAL A 44 4.92 -5.71 -18.49
N THR A 45 4.71 -4.39 -18.44
CA THR A 45 5.68 -3.44 -17.91
C THR A 45 5.38 -3.11 -16.44
N PRO A 46 6.37 -2.65 -15.64
CA PRO A 46 6.14 -2.24 -14.26
C PRO A 46 5.04 -1.17 -14.14
N ASN A 47 5.12 -0.10 -14.94
CA ASN A 47 4.12 0.97 -14.92
C ASN A 47 2.71 0.51 -15.31
N ALA A 48 2.59 -0.50 -16.20
CA ALA A 48 1.30 -1.10 -16.49
C ALA A 48 0.75 -1.86 -15.28
N MET A 49 1.61 -2.53 -14.52
CA MET A 49 1.23 -3.21 -13.28
C MET A 49 0.78 -2.21 -12.20
N THR A 50 1.48 -1.09 -12.04
CA THR A 50 1.07 0.03 -11.18
C THR A 50 -0.33 0.54 -11.57
N LEU A 51 -0.57 0.77 -12.87
CA LEU A 51 -1.87 1.21 -13.38
C LEU A 51 -2.96 0.16 -13.10
N ILE A 52 -2.68 -1.13 -13.28
CA ILE A 52 -3.62 -2.20 -12.95
C ILE A 52 -3.99 -2.16 -11.46
N GLY A 53 -3.04 -1.92 -10.56
CA GLY A 53 -3.31 -1.76 -9.12
C GLY A 53 -4.31 -0.63 -8.83
N VAL A 54 -4.13 0.53 -9.47
CA VAL A 54 -5.06 1.66 -9.36
C VAL A 54 -6.44 1.31 -9.92
N LEU A 55 -6.51 0.67 -11.09
CA LEU A 55 -7.78 0.28 -11.71
C LEU A 55 -8.54 -0.76 -10.88
N LEU A 56 -7.84 -1.72 -10.26
CA LEU A 56 -8.44 -2.69 -9.34
C LEU A 56 -9.00 -2.00 -8.09
N SER A 57 -8.28 -1.01 -7.55
CA SER A 57 -8.74 -0.19 -6.43
C SER A 57 -9.97 0.65 -6.82
N ALA A 58 -9.97 1.25 -8.00
CA ALA A 58 -11.11 1.99 -8.53
C ALA A 58 -12.34 1.10 -8.77
N ALA A 59 -12.12 -0.13 -9.26
CA ALA A 59 -13.18 -1.10 -9.51
C ALA A 59 -13.95 -1.49 -8.24
N MET A 60 -13.36 -1.34 -7.04
CA MET A 60 -14.07 -1.53 -5.78
C MET A 60 -15.29 -0.60 -5.66
N LEU A 61 -15.28 0.56 -6.33
CA LEU A 61 -16.35 1.55 -6.28
C LEU A 61 -17.53 1.22 -7.21
N GLN A 62 -17.47 0.11 -7.96
CA GLN A 62 -18.55 -0.29 -8.87
C GLN A 62 -19.95 -0.30 -8.21
N PRO A 63 -20.16 -0.82 -6.98
CA PRO A 63 -21.47 -0.79 -6.34
C PRO A 63 -22.02 0.63 -6.14
N ILE A 64 -21.13 1.58 -5.85
CA ILE A 64 -21.47 3.00 -5.67
C ILE A 64 -21.96 3.59 -7.00
N TYR A 65 -21.20 3.35 -8.08
CA TYR A 65 -21.52 3.89 -9.40
C TYR A 65 -22.81 3.30 -9.99
N LEU A 66 -23.12 2.03 -9.68
CA LEU A 66 -24.33 1.37 -10.13
C LEU A 66 -25.52 1.58 -9.18
N GLY A 67 -25.33 2.26 -8.05
CA GLY A 67 -26.40 2.58 -7.09
C GLY A 67 -26.91 1.37 -6.29
N PHE A 68 -26.11 0.32 -6.15
CA PHE A 68 -26.51 -0.91 -5.46
C PHE A 68 -26.54 -0.75 -3.95
N GLN A 69 -27.73 -0.71 -3.36
CA GLN A 69 -27.89 -0.60 -1.90
C GLN A 69 -27.52 -1.92 -1.18
N ASP A 70 -27.83 -3.06 -1.80
CA ASP A 70 -27.49 -4.39 -1.30
C ASP A 70 -26.47 -5.03 -2.24
N PHE A 71 -25.22 -5.15 -1.78
CA PHE A 71 -24.14 -5.75 -2.55
C PHE A 71 -23.32 -6.71 -1.70
N SER A 72 -22.76 -7.73 -2.34
CA SER A 72 -21.78 -8.60 -1.69
C SER A 72 -20.46 -7.87 -1.55
N VAL A 73 -19.86 -7.91 -0.36
CA VAL A 73 -18.52 -7.34 -0.11
C VAL A 73 -17.38 -8.23 -0.62
N ALA A 74 -17.65 -9.49 -0.96
CA ALA A 74 -16.62 -10.45 -1.36
C ALA A 74 -15.82 -10.02 -2.61
N PRO A 75 -16.45 -9.49 -3.69
CA PRO A 75 -15.71 -8.94 -4.83
C PRO A 75 -14.76 -7.80 -4.42
N ALA A 76 -15.17 -6.92 -3.50
CA ALA A 76 -14.32 -5.82 -3.05
C ALA A 76 -13.10 -6.30 -2.26
N ILE A 77 -13.23 -7.35 -1.45
CA ILE A 77 -12.10 -7.99 -0.77
C ILE A 77 -11.12 -8.59 -1.79
N ILE A 78 -11.62 -9.27 -2.82
CA ILE A 78 -10.79 -9.84 -3.89
C ILE A 78 -10.04 -8.72 -4.62
N LEU A 79 -10.75 -7.65 -5.00
CA LEU A 79 -10.16 -6.50 -5.68
C LEU A 79 -9.10 -5.79 -4.83
N LEU A 80 -9.35 -5.61 -3.53
CA LEU A 80 -8.37 -5.08 -2.58
C LEU A 80 -7.09 -5.93 -2.57
N VAL A 81 -7.22 -7.25 -2.39
CA VAL A 81 -6.06 -8.16 -2.36
C VAL A 81 -5.32 -8.14 -3.69
N LEU A 82 -6.02 -8.18 -4.82
CA LEU A 82 -5.39 -8.11 -6.14
C LEU A 82 -4.67 -6.77 -6.36
N SER A 83 -5.22 -5.65 -5.87
CA SER A 83 -4.56 -4.35 -5.95
C SER A 83 -3.26 -4.30 -5.15
N LEU A 84 -3.21 -4.92 -3.97
CA LEU A 84 -2.00 -5.03 -3.14
C LEU A 84 -0.96 -5.97 -3.76
N ILE A 85 -1.40 -7.02 -4.44
CA ILE A 85 -0.49 -7.90 -5.18
C ILE A 85 0.10 -7.14 -6.37
N ALA A 86 -0.72 -6.40 -7.12
CA ALA A 86 -0.28 -5.61 -8.25
C ALA A 86 0.81 -4.61 -7.86
N ASP A 87 0.55 -3.88 -6.77
CA ASP A 87 1.47 -2.96 -6.13
C ASP A 87 2.81 -3.62 -5.78
N GLY A 88 2.84 -4.63 -4.92
CA GLY A 88 4.14 -5.24 -4.58
C GLY A 88 4.84 -5.99 -5.72
N VAL A 89 4.11 -6.35 -6.79
CA VAL A 89 4.65 -7.02 -7.98
C VAL A 89 5.24 -6.02 -8.98
N ASP A 90 4.81 -4.77 -9.02
CA ASP A 90 5.34 -3.81 -10.00
C ASP A 90 6.84 -3.53 -9.78
N GLY A 91 7.28 -3.36 -8.53
CA GLY A 91 8.67 -3.20 -8.14
C GLY A 91 9.45 -4.48 -8.35
N SER A 92 8.84 -5.63 -8.05
CA SER A 92 9.43 -6.94 -8.35
C SER A 92 9.64 -7.13 -9.86
N LEU A 93 8.69 -6.68 -10.68
CA LEU A 93 8.78 -6.75 -12.13
C LEU A 93 9.85 -5.78 -12.66
N ALA A 94 9.97 -4.59 -12.06
CA ALA A 94 11.02 -3.64 -12.39
C ALA A 94 12.41 -4.23 -12.12
N ILE A 95 12.62 -4.87 -10.95
CA ILE A 95 13.87 -5.57 -10.61
C ILE A 95 14.14 -6.74 -11.55
N TYR A 96 13.10 -7.53 -11.84
CA TYR A 96 13.25 -8.68 -12.71
C TYR A 96 13.61 -8.28 -14.14
N GLN A 97 13.07 -7.15 -14.64
CA GLN A 97 13.28 -6.65 -15.99
C GLN A 97 14.47 -5.69 -16.13
N ASP A 98 15.16 -5.34 -15.04
CA ASP A 98 16.22 -4.32 -15.04
C ASP A 98 15.70 -2.94 -15.51
N ARG A 99 14.53 -2.55 -14.97
CA ARG A 99 13.77 -1.34 -15.35
C ARG A 99 13.39 -0.44 -14.18
N GLU A 100 14.05 -0.60 -13.04
CA GLU A 100 13.88 0.29 -11.90
C GLU A 100 14.30 1.70 -12.30
N SER A 101 13.50 2.68 -11.92
CA SER A 101 13.76 4.08 -12.26
C SER A 101 13.15 5.01 -11.23
N LYS A 102 13.76 6.20 -11.09
CA LYS A 102 13.23 7.26 -10.21
C LYS A 102 11.81 7.68 -10.62
N LEU A 103 11.53 7.74 -11.92
CA LEU A 103 10.20 8.07 -12.42
C LEU A 103 9.17 6.99 -12.06
N GLY A 104 9.55 5.71 -12.13
CA GLY A 104 8.70 4.59 -11.67
C GLY A 104 8.34 4.72 -10.19
N GLY A 105 9.31 5.06 -9.32
CA GLY A 105 9.03 5.31 -7.90
C GLY A 105 8.07 6.48 -7.64
N ILE A 106 8.08 7.51 -8.49
CA ILE A 106 7.08 8.59 -8.43
C ILE A 106 5.69 8.08 -8.84
N TYR A 107 5.59 7.28 -9.90
CA TYR A 107 4.31 6.70 -10.32
C TYR A 107 3.71 5.80 -9.26
N ASP A 108 4.52 4.96 -8.64
CA ASP A 108 4.15 4.09 -7.50
C ASP A 108 3.61 4.93 -6.34
N THR A 109 4.38 5.94 -5.89
CA THR A 109 3.96 6.83 -4.79
C THR A 109 2.62 7.54 -5.07
N ILE A 110 2.38 7.98 -6.31
CA ILE A 110 1.11 8.61 -6.71
C ILE A 110 -0.02 7.59 -6.73
N ALA A 111 0.21 6.42 -7.35
CA ALA A 111 -0.74 5.33 -7.44
C ALA A 111 -1.21 4.86 -6.05
N ASP A 112 -0.30 4.84 -5.07
CA ASP A 112 -0.60 4.52 -3.68
C ASP A 112 -1.62 5.45 -3.05
N ARG A 113 -1.41 6.76 -3.20
CA ARG A 113 -2.30 7.77 -2.61
C ARG A 113 -3.69 7.72 -3.22
N ILE A 114 -3.76 7.50 -4.53
CA ILE A 114 -5.02 7.37 -5.28
C ILE A 114 -5.73 6.06 -4.88
N SER A 115 -5.01 4.95 -4.81
CA SER A 115 -5.57 3.64 -4.43
C SER A 115 -6.12 3.66 -3.00
N GLU A 116 -5.38 4.23 -2.04
CA GLU A 116 -5.87 4.40 -0.67
C GLU A 116 -7.13 5.29 -0.60
N ALA A 117 -7.23 6.32 -1.46
CA ALA A 117 -8.44 7.13 -1.53
C ALA A 117 -9.65 6.34 -2.04
N PHE A 118 -9.47 5.46 -3.04
CA PHE A 118 -10.54 4.57 -3.50
C PHE A 118 -10.94 3.56 -2.40
N TRP A 119 -9.98 2.96 -1.71
CA TRP A 119 -10.28 2.05 -0.60
C TRP A 119 -11.08 2.74 0.51
N LEU A 120 -10.70 3.97 0.86
CA LEU A 120 -11.38 4.76 1.90
C LEU A 120 -12.78 5.21 1.46
N THR A 121 -12.95 5.53 0.18
CA THR A 121 -14.27 5.83 -0.41
C THR A 121 -15.19 4.62 -0.33
N PHE A 122 -14.66 3.42 -0.58
CA PHE A 122 -15.43 2.19 -0.47
C PHE A 122 -15.87 1.92 0.97
N VAL A 123 -14.97 2.00 1.96
CA VAL A 123 -15.37 1.76 3.37
C VAL A 123 -16.27 2.87 3.93
N PHE A 124 -16.17 4.10 3.40
CA PHE A 124 -17.17 5.14 3.65
C PHE A 124 -18.56 4.69 3.17
N TYR A 125 -18.65 4.14 1.96
CA TYR A 125 -19.90 3.58 1.45
C TYR A 125 -20.42 2.40 2.29
N CYS A 126 -19.51 1.61 2.87
CA CYS A 126 -19.85 0.56 3.83
C CYS A 126 -20.27 1.08 5.23
N GLY A 127 -20.23 2.38 5.48
CA GLY A 127 -20.71 3.00 6.72
C GLY A 127 -19.64 3.60 7.64
N VAL A 128 -18.36 3.64 7.24
CA VAL A 128 -17.36 4.43 7.97
C VAL A 128 -17.72 5.92 7.85
N PRO A 129 -17.82 6.69 8.94
CA PRO A 129 -18.13 8.11 8.85
C PRO A 129 -17.10 8.86 7.99
N ALA A 130 -17.57 9.71 7.07
CA ALA A 130 -16.72 10.43 6.11
C ALA A 130 -15.57 11.19 6.78
N VAL A 131 -15.85 11.85 7.92
CA VAL A 131 -14.85 12.59 8.70
C VAL A 131 -13.71 11.69 9.17
N LEU A 132 -13.99 10.44 9.54
CA LEU A 132 -12.99 9.48 9.97
C LEU A 132 -12.19 8.93 8.78
N ALA A 133 -12.86 8.62 7.66
CA ALA A 133 -12.17 8.20 6.43
C ALA A 133 -11.19 9.28 5.93
N ILE A 134 -11.63 10.54 5.92
CA ILE A 134 -10.79 11.70 5.56
C ILE A 134 -9.62 11.84 6.55
N ALA A 135 -9.86 11.74 7.86
CA ALA A 135 -8.80 11.81 8.87
C ALA A 135 -7.75 10.70 8.67
N ILE A 136 -8.17 9.47 8.37
CA ILE A 136 -7.27 8.35 8.09
C ILE A 136 -6.40 8.63 6.85
N TRP A 137 -7.01 9.15 5.77
CA TRP A 137 -6.27 9.50 4.56
C TRP A 137 -5.25 10.61 4.83
N ILE A 138 -5.65 11.69 5.52
CA ILE A 138 -4.78 12.83 5.85
C ILE A 138 -3.60 12.37 6.71
N LEU A 139 -3.84 11.58 7.75
CA LEU A 139 -2.78 11.10 8.62
C LEU A 139 -1.82 10.14 7.90
N GLY A 140 -2.34 9.26 7.04
CA GLY A 140 -1.51 8.41 6.19
C GLY A 140 -0.65 9.22 5.21
N ALA A 141 -1.27 10.16 4.48
CA ALA A 141 -0.57 11.03 3.53
C ALA A 141 0.47 11.93 4.22
N THR A 142 0.18 12.41 5.43
CA THR A 142 1.14 13.20 6.24
C THR A 142 2.38 12.39 6.59
N GLN A 143 2.23 11.11 6.93
CA GLN A 143 3.37 10.23 7.22
C GLN A 143 4.24 10.03 5.98
N GLU A 144 3.64 9.69 4.84
CA GLU A 144 4.41 9.50 3.60
C GLU A 144 5.06 10.79 3.12
N TYR A 145 4.38 11.93 3.24
CA TYR A 145 4.94 13.24 2.91
C TYR A 145 6.13 13.60 3.80
N ALA A 146 6.02 13.37 5.12
CA ALA A 146 7.12 13.64 6.03
C ALA A 146 8.35 12.78 5.73
N ARG A 147 8.17 11.49 5.42
CA ARG A 147 9.26 10.61 4.97
C ARG A 147 9.87 11.08 3.65
N ALA A 148 9.05 11.38 2.64
CA ALA A 148 9.52 11.89 1.35
C ALA A 148 10.28 13.22 1.50
N ARG A 149 9.83 14.10 2.41
CA ARG A 149 10.52 15.36 2.68
C ARG A 149 11.87 15.15 3.35
N LEU A 150 11.97 14.24 4.34
CA LEU A 150 13.25 13.87 4.96
C LEU A 150 14.22 13.27 3.94
N ALA A 151 13.74 12.35 3.09
CA ALA A 151 14.53 11.78 2.00
C ALA A 151 15.06 12.88 1.06
N SER A 152 14.23 13.86 0.68
CA SER A 152 14.65 15.00 -0.16
C SER A 152 15.73 15.90 0.46
N MET A 153 15.96 15.80 1.78
CA MET A 153 17.03 16.52 2.50
C MET A 153 18.30 15.67 2.66
N GLY A 154 18.37 14.48 2.04
CA GLY A 154 19.52 13.57 2.10
C GLY A 154 19.43 12.52 3.21
N HIS A 155 18.28 12.38 3.87
CA HIS A 155 18.06 11.39 4.94
C HIS A 155 17.23 10.20 4.44
N GLU A 156 17.66 9.57 3.35
CA GLU A 156 16.93 8.48 2.68
C GLU A 156 16.90 7.17 3.50
N GLU A 157 17.89 6.93 4.36
CA GLU A 157 18.05 5.66 5.09
C GLU A 157 17.35 5.62 6.45
N VAL A 158 16.73 6.71 6.91
CA VAL A 158 16.18 6.76 8.28
C VAL A 158 14.76 6.19 8.33
N GLY A 159 14.68 4.86 8.34
CA GLY A 159 13.46 4.08 8.37
C GLY A 159 12.94 3.83 9.79
N VAL A 160 12.24 4.80 10.38
CA VAL A 160 11.32 4.44 11.48
C VAL A 160 10.14 3.70 10.88
N VAL A 161 10.12 2.39 11.12
CA VAL A 161 8.93 1.56 10.90
C VAL A 161 7.92 1.95 11.96
N THR A 162 6.83 2.56 11.50
CA THR A 162 5.70 2.95 12.31
C THR A 162 4.68 1.81 12.39
N PRO A 163 3.85 1.75 13.44
CA PRO A 163 2.77 0.77 13.52
C PRO A 163 1.69 0.92 12.43
N ALA A 164 1.62 2.05 11.73
CA ALA A 164 0.60 2.33 10.71
C ALA A 164 1.19 2.43 9.29
N GLU A 165 2.18 1.58 8.99
CA GLU A 165 2.67 1.40 7.62
C GLU A 165 1.54 1.05 6.64
N ARG A 166 1.79 1.27 5.35
CA ARG A 166 0.81 1.02 4.29
C ARG A 166 0.16 -0.37 4.32
N PRO A 167 0.89 -1.48 4.55
CA PRO A 167 0.25 -2.80 4.70
C PRO A 167 -0.75 -2.85 5.87
N VAL A 168 -0.49 -2.11 6.96
CA VAL A 168 -1.41 -2.03 8.10
C VAL A 168 -2.65 -1.20 7.76
N ARG A 169 -2.51 -0.13 6.95
CA ARG A 169 -3.66 0.61 6.41
C ARG A 169 -4.52 -0.28 5.54
N ALA A 170 -3.93 -1.12 4.69
CA ALA A 170 -4.66 -2.09 3.88
C ALA A 170 -5.38 -3.16 4.74
N ILE A 171 -4.73 -3.64 5.81
CA ILE A 171 -5.35 -4.53 6.80
C ILE A 171 -6.55 -3.85 7.46
N TYR A 172 -6.43 -2.57 7.84
CA TYR A 172 -7.57 -1.80 8.36
C TYR A 172 -8.73 -1.78 7.37
N ILE A 173 -8.49 -1.51 6.08
CA ILE A 173 -9.54 -1.54 5.05
C ILE A 173 -10.23 -2.92 5.03
N LEU A 174 -9.46 -4.00 5.01
CA LEU A 174 -10.01 -5.36 5.04
C LEU A 174 -10.91 -5.61 6.27
N PHE A 175 -10.44 -5.22 7.46
CA PHE A 175 -11.23 -5.34 8.69
C PHE A 175 -12.49 -4.46 8.66
N ALA A 176 -12.40 -3.23 8.16
CA ALA A 176 -13.54 -2.34 8.03
C ALA A 176 -14.62 -2.93 7.12
N ILE A 177 -14.25 -3.55 5.99
CA ILE A 177 -15.17 -4.24 5.08
C ILE A 177 -15.82 -5.46 5.75
N ILE A 178 -15.08 -6.25 6.53
CA ILE A 178 -15.67 -7.39 7.25
C ILE A 178 -16.63 -6.90 8.34
N VAL A 179 -16.18 -5.94 9.16
CA VAL A 179 -16.95 -5.38 10.28
C VAL A 179 -18.23 -4.70 9.80
N SER A 180 -18.23 -4.07 8.63
CA SER A 180 -19.46 -3.46 8.09
C SER A 180 -20.58 -4.47 7.85
N VAL A 181 -20.25 -5.74 7.64
CA VAL A 181 -21.25 -6.82 7.42
C VAL A 181 -21.57 -7.55 8.73
N VAL A 182 -20.57 -7.82 9.58
CA VAL A 182 -20.77 -8.67 10.77
C VAL A 182 -21.14 -7.90 12.04
N ALA A 183 -20.72 -6.64 12.16
CA ALA A 183 -20.87 -5.83 13.37
C ALA A 183 -20.79 -4.33 13.04
N ALA A 184 -21.68 -3.84 12.18
CA ALA A 184 -21.64 -2.46 11.67
C ALA A 184 -21.60 -1.38 12.77
N ASN A 185 -22.19 -1.65 13.94
CA ASN A 185 -22.15 -0.76 15.10
C ASN A 185 -20.73 -0.55 15.67
N LEU A 186 -19.78 -1.46 15.41
CA LEU A 186 -18.38 -1.35 15.84
C LEU A 186 -17.50 -0.60 14.84
N LEU A 187 -17.99 -0.30 13.64
CA LEU A 187 -17.19 0.27 12.55
C LEU A 187 -16.60 1.65 12.90
N THR A 188 -17.39 2.48 13.58
CA THR A 188 -16.93 3.79 14.07
C THR A 188 -15.84 3.63 15.14
N ALA A 189 -16.02 2.72 16.10
CA ALA A 189 -15.04 2.46 17.15
C ALA A 189 -13.71 1.92 16.58
N LEU A 190 -13.79 0.98 15.63
CA LEU A 190 -12.63 0.46 14.89
C LEU A 190 -11.86 1.60 14.18
N SER A 191 -12.59 2.47 13.48
CA SER A 191 -12.00 3.61 12.75
C SER A 191 -11.32 4.61 13.69
N MET A 192 -11.92 4.91 14.84
CA MET A 192 -11.31 5.76 15.87
C MET A 192 -10.05 5.14 16.47
N ALA A 193 -10.05 3.83 16.75
CA ALA A 193 -8.87 3.12 17.22
C ALA A 193 -7.75 3.16 16.18
N PHE A 194 -8.07 3.02 14.90
CA PHE A 194 -7.09 3.13 13.82
C PHE A 194 -6.52 4.54 13.67
N ILE A 195 -7.35 5.58 13.85
CA ILE A 195 -6.89 6.97 13.88
C ILE A 195 -5.91 7.21 15.04
N ALA A 196 -6.17 6.66 16.22
CA ALA A 196 -5.23 6.76 17.34
C ALA A 196 -3.86 6.14 17.00
N LEU A 197 -3.85 5.00 16.31
CA LEU A 197 -2.62 4.37 15.81
C LEU A 197 -1.91 5.25 14.77
N GLN A 198 -2.65 5.82 13.83
CA GLN A 198 -2.11 6.74 12.81
C GLN A 198 -1.51 8.00 13.44
N LEU A 199 -2.16 8.59 14.45
CA LEU A 199 -1.64 9.73 15.20
C LEU A 199 -0.34 9.37 15.93
N PHE A 200 -0.29 8.20 16.56
CA PHE A 200 0.93 7.71 17.21
C PHE A 200 2.08 7.56 16.20
N SER A 201 1.81 7.02 15.01
CA SER A 201 2.79 6.90 13.93
C SER A 201 3.29 8.26 13.43
N VAL A 202 2.42 9.26 13.29
CA VAL A 202 2.83 10.64 12.96
C VAL A 202 3.77 11.20 14.04
N LEU A 203 3.45 11.02 15.32
CA LEU A 203 4.31 11.47 16.42
C LEU A 203 5.67 10.78 16.40
N MET A 204 5.73 9.49 16.06
CA MET A 204 7.00 8.77 15.90
C MET A 204 7.86 9.38 14.79
N ILE A 205 7.27 9.71 13.63
CA ILE A 205 7.98 10.36 12.52
C ILE A 205 8.48 11.75 12.93
N VAL A 206 7.67 12.54 13.65
CA VAL A 206 8.08 13.87 14.13
C VAL A 206 9.24 13.75 15.13
N LYS A 207 9.18 12.79 16.06
CA LYS A 207 10.25 12.54 17.02
C LYS A 207 11.54 12.13 16.31
N MET A 208 11.44 11.25 15.31
CA MET A 208 12.56 10.84 14.47
C MET A 208 13.14 12.02 13.68
N ALA A 209 12.31 12.81 13.01
CA ALA A 209 12.75 13.99 12.27
C ALA A 209 13.51 14.96 13.19
N ARG A 210 13.03 15.15 14.41
CA ARG A 210 13.71 16.00 15.40
C ARG A 210 15.09 15.46 15.79
N SER A 211 15.25 14.15 15.98
CA SER A 211 16.56 13.56 16.35
C SER A 211 17.57 13.55 15.21
N ILE A 212 17.12 13.61 13.96
CA ILE A 212 18.01 13.70 12.80
C ILE A 212 18.49 15.14 12.57
N LEU A 213 17.58 16.10 12.72
CA LEU A 213 17.80 17.49 12.33
C LEU A 213 18.29 18.41 13.45
N ARG A 214 18.32 17.94 14.69
CA ARG A 214 18.80 18.69 15.87
C ARG A 214 19.67 17.81 16.74
#